data_AF-A0A9E1RQD7-F1
#
_entry.id   AF-A0A9E1RQD7-F1
#
_cell.length_a   1.000
_cell.length_b   1.000
_cell.length_c   1.000
_cell.angle_alpha   90.00
_cell.angle_beta   90.00
_cell.angle_gamma   90.00
#
_symmetry.space_group_name_H-M   'P 1'
#
loop_
_entity.id
_entity.type
_entity.pdbx_description
1 polymer ?
#
loop_
_entity_poly.entity_id
_entity_poly.type
_entity_poly.pdbx_seq_one_letter_code
_entity_poly.pdbx_strand_id
1 'polypeptide(L)'
;MSDAVQQFERGRCSVVHFAETIVDELQLEGTAGAFIERFVAFPQRLYPGAVDLVASVPDHVITGLLSNTSALHWENQRDAATIQGLCNRAYLSFELGLVKPDRDFFDHCVADLGLSADQVLFIDDNQINVDGAHAAGL
;
A
#
# COMPACT_ATOMS: atom_id res chain seq x y z
N MET A 1 -5.71 10.07 -12.21
CA MET A 1 -4.59 9.99 -11.25
C MET A 1 -3.34 10.49 -11.96
N SER A 2 -2.49 11.28 -11.30
CA SER A 2 -1.22 11.77 -11.88
C SER A 2 -0.35 10.59 -12.32
N ASP A 3 0.42 10.74 -13.40
CA ASP A 3 1.39 9.72 -13.83
C ASP A 3 2.52 9.58 -12.80
N ALA A 4 2.99 10.68 -12.22
CA ALA A 4 4.03 10.64 -11.19
C ALA A 4 3.61 9.82 -9.96
N VAL A 5 2.34 9.91 -9.53
CA VAL A 5 1.81 9.07 -8.45
C VAL A 5 1.89 7.60 -8.85
N GLN A 6 1.44 7.26 -10.06
CA GLN A 6 1.44 5.87 -10.56
C GLN A 6 2.85 5.30 -10.68
N GLN A 7 3.81 6.09 -11.17
CA GLN A 7 5.21 5.64 -11.25
C GLN A 7 5.80 5.47 -9.86
N PHE A 8 5.54 6.39 -8.93
CA PHE A 8 6.09 6.33 -7.58
C PHE A 8 5.53 5.15 -6.78
N GLU A 9 4.22 4.92 -6.82
CA GLU A 9 3.58 3.78 -6.14
C GLU A 9 4.07 2.42 -6.67
N ARG A 10 4.53 2.37 -7.93
CA ARG A 10 5.14 1.17 -8.53
C ARG A 10 6.66 1.10 -8.34
N GLY A 11 7.26 2.01 -7.57
CA GLY A 11 8.71 2.05 -7.34
C GLY A 11 9.52 2.44 -8.59
N ARG A 12 8.90 3.05 -9.60
CA ARG A 12 9.50 3.36 -10.90
C ARG A 12 10.14 4.75 -10.99
N CYS A 13 9.98 5.59 -9.97
CA CYS A 13 10.67 6.88 -9.91
C CYS A 13 11.15 7.21 -8.49
N SER A 14 12.09 8.14 -8.39
CA SER A 14 12.60 8.62 -7.10
C SER A 14 11.59 9.54 -6.41
N VAL A 15 11.70 9.66 -5.08
CA VAL A 15 10.90 10.62 -4.32
C VAL A 15 11.12 12.07 -4.77
N VAL A 16 12.35 12.43 -5.15
CA VAL A 16 12.66 13.79 -5.62
C VAL A 16 11.91 14.09 -6.92
N HIS A 17 11.98 13.17 -7.89
CA HIS A 17 11.26 13.32 -9.15
C HIS A 17 9.74 13.35 -8.93
N PHE A 18 9.22 12.47 -8.08
CA PHE A 18 7.82 12.46 -7.67
C PHE A 18 7.39 13.81 -7.08
N ALA A 19 8.16 14.33 -6.11
CA ALA A 19 7.85 15.58 -5.44
C ALA A 19 7.94 16.80 -6.37
N GLU A 20 8.98 16.89 -7.19
CA GLU A 20 9.13 17.96 -8.20
C GLU A 20 7.94 17.96 -9.16
N THR A 21 7.56 16.78 -9.66
CA THR A 21 6.46 16.64 -10.61
C THR A 21 5.13 17.01 -9.96
N ILE A 22 4.86 16.58 -8.72
CA ILE A 22 3.59 16.89 -8.03
C ILE A 22 3.49 18.36 -7.66
N VAL A 23 4.58 18.98 -7.21
CA VAL A 23 4.61 20.42 -6.91
C VAL A 23 4.31 21.23 -8.17
N ASP A 24 4.87 20.85 -9.32
CA ASP A 24 4.61 21.50 -10.60
C ASP A 24 3.19 21.20 -11.12
N GLU A 25 2.80 19.92 -11.25
CA GLU A 25 1.49 19.51 -11.78
C GLU A 25 0.31 20.13 -11.03
N LEU A 26 0.40 20.18 -9.70
CA LEU A 26 -0.67 20.73 -8.84
C LEU A 26 -0.48 22.22 -8.51
N GLN A 27 0.59 22.85 -9.04
CA GLN A 27 0.95 24.25 -8.79
C GLN A 27 0.98 24.59 -7.29
N LEU A 28 1.60 23.71 -6.49
CA LEU A 28 1.67 23.86 -5.03
C LEU A 28 2.69 24.94 -4.66
N GLU A 29 2.37 25.74 -3.65
CA GLU A 29 3.35 26.65 -3.06
C GLU A 29 4.41 25.85 -2.26
N GLY A 30 5.69 26.10 -2.55
CA GLY A 30 6.81 25.54 -1.78
C GLY A 30 7.85 24.83 -2.66
N THR A 31 8.69 24.02 -2.01
CA THR A 31 9.75 23.24 -2.67
C THR A 31 9.44 21.75 -2.62
N ALA A 32 10.05 20.97 -3.52
CA ALA A 32 10.01 19.51 -3.46
C ALA A 32 10.46 18.98 -2.09
N GLY A 33 11.50 19.57 -1.48
CA GLY A 33 11.96 19.20 -0.13
C GLY A 33 10.88 19.37 0.94
N ALA A 34 10.22 20.53 0.98
CA ALA A 34 9.12 20.79 1.92
C ALA A 34 7.92 19.88 1.66
N PHE A 35 7.65 19.53 0.41
CA PHE A 35 6.64 18.53 0.06
C PHE A 35 7.01 17.15 0.61
N ILE A 36 8.25 16.70 0.43
CA ILE A 36 8.73 15.40 0.93
C ILE A 36 8.60 15.30 2.45
N GLU A 37 8.99 16.35 3.18
CA GLU A 37 8.83 16.38 4.64
C GLU A 37 7.37 16.18 5.07
N ARG A 38 6.44 16.86 4.40
CA ARG A 38 4.99 16.72 4.67
C ARG A 38 4.46 15.36 4.23
N PHE A 39 4.94 14.85 3.11
CA PHE A 39 4.56 13.54 2.59
C PHE A 39 4.97 12.42 3.56
N VAL A 40 6.20 12.44 4.08
CA VAL A 40 6.67 11.47 5.09
C VAL A 40 5.81 11.51 6.36
N ALA A 41 5.36 12.70 6.76
CA ALA A 41 4.50 12.89 7.94
C ALA A 41 3.01 12.60 7.69
N PHE A 42 2.62 12.23 6.47
CA PHE A 42 1.21 12.06 6.10
C PHE A 42 0.55 10.86 6.81
N PRO A 43 1.16 9.66 6.86
CA PRO A 43 0.65 8.58 7.69
C PRO A 43 0.80 8.92 9.17
N GLN A 44 -0.29 8.81 9.94
CA GLN A 44 -0.28 9.18 11.35
C GLN A 44 0.02 8.02 12.29
N ARG A 45 -1.00 7.22 12.60
CA ARG A 45 -0.92 6.10 13.54
C ARG A 45 -2.00 5.08 13.23
N LEU A 46 -1.80 3.85 13.70
CA LEU A 46 -2.82 2.82 13.67
C LEU A 46 -4.06 3.24 14.47
N TYR A 47 -5.23 2.84 13.97
CA TYR A 47 -6.49 3.01 14.68
C TYR A 47 -6.47 2.21 15.99
N PRO A 48 -7.09 2.72 17.08
CA PRO A 48 -7.27 1.96 18.31
C PRO A 48 -7.93 0.61 18.04
N GLY A 49 -7.35 -0.47 18.57
CA GLY A 49 -7.85 -1.85 18.39
C GLY A 49 -7.44 -2.53 17.07
N ALA A 50 -6.76 -1.85 16.14
CA ALA A 50 -6.34 -2.47 14.88
C ALA A 50 -5.36 -3.64 15.09
N VAL A 51 -4.40 -3.47 16.01
CA VAL A 51 -3.43 -4.52 16.37
C VAL A 51 -4.16 -5.73 16.98
N ASP A 52 -5.06 -5.48 17.94
CA ASP A 52 -5.82 -6.54 18.62
C ASP A 52 -6.75 -7.27 17.64
N LEU A 53 -7.33 -6.54 16.67
CA LEU A 53 -8.18 -7.13 15.65
C LEU A 53 -7.40 -8.11 14.77
N VAL A 54 -6.22 -7.70 14.26
CA VAL A 54 -5.37 -8.60 13.46
C VAL A 54 -4.89 -9.79 14.30
N ALA A 55 -4.49 -9.55 15.55
CA ALA A 55 -4.07 -10.60 16.49
C ALA A 55 -5.21 -11.57 16.88
N SER A 56 -6.48 -11.18 16.71
CA SER A 56 -7.64 -12.04 16.98
C SER A 56 -7.94 -13.04 15.86
N VAL A 57 -7.30 -12.88 14.69
CA VAL A 57 -7.43 -13.82 13.58
C VAL A 57 -6.80 -15.15 13.98
N PRO A 58 -7.50 -16.30 13.84
CA PRO A 58 -6.95 -17.59 14.23
C PRO A 58 -5.65 -17.94 13.48
N ASP A 59 -4.69 -18.55 14.17
CA ASP A 59 -3.36 -18.89 13.63
C ASP A 59 -3.35 -19.78 12.38
N HIS A 60 -4.47 -20.46 12.07
CA HIS A 60 -4.60 -21.28 10.86
C HIS A 60 -5.03 -20.48 9.63
N VAL A 61 -5.37 -19.20 9.79
CA VAL A 61 -5.70 -18.27 8.70
C VAL A 61 -4.44 -17.48 8.37
N ILE A 62 -4.05 -17.49 7.09
CA ILE A 62 -2.90 -16.70 6.63
C ILE A 62 -3.31 -15.23 6.58
N THR A 63 -2.55 -14.37 7.25
CA THR A 63 -2.74 -12.91 7.19
C THR A 63 -1.69 -12.27 6.31
N GLY A 64 -2.11 -11.26 5.53
CA GLY A 64 -1.24 -10.51 4.64
C GLY A 64 -1.60 -9.03 4.61
N LEU A 65 -0.59 -8.17 4.44
CA LEU A 65 -0.78 -6.76 4.12
C LEU A 65 -0.66 -6.56 2.60
N LEU A 66 -1.65 -5.95 1.98
CA LEU A 66 -1.64 -5.60 0.55
C LEU A 66 -1.79 -4.08 0.40
N SER A 67 -0.71 -3.38 0.09
CA SER A 67 -0.70 -1.91 0.19
C SER A 67 -0.08 -1.22 -1.02
N ASN A 68 -0.82 -0.26 -1.58
CA ASN A 68 -0.24 0.77 -2.44
C ASN A 68 0.48 1.75 -1.51
N THR A 69 1.80 1.68 -1.46
CA THR A 69 2.62 2.47 -0.54
C THR A 69 3.97 2.78 -1.16
N SER A 70 4.84 3.45 -0.40
CA SER A 70 6.21 3.77 -0.79
C SER A 70 7.20 3.33 0.28
N ALA A 71 8.46 3.13 -0.09
CA ALA A 71 9.54 2.84 0.85
C ALA A 71 9.59 3.87 1.99
N LEU A 72 9.39 5.15 1.67
CA LEU A 72 9.38 6.23 2.66
C LEU A 72 8.31 6.03 3.74
N HIS A 73 7.08 5.72 3.35
CA HIS A 73 6.00 5.48 4.31
C HIS A 73 6.19 4.16 5.05
N TRP A 74 6.61 3.12 4.35
CA TRP A 74 6.82 1.80 4.93
C TRP A 74 7.89 1.79 6.02
N GLU A 75 8.97 2.55 5.83
CA GLU A 75 10.11 2.60 6.74
C GLU A 75 9.95 3.65 7.86
N ASN A 76 9.37 4.82 7.55
CA ASN A 76 9.48 6.00 8.42
C ASN A 76 8.19 6.37 9.16
N GLN A 77 7.06 5.72 8.88
CA GLN A 77 5.84 5.99 9.63
C GLN A 77 5.98 5.60 11.10
N ARG A 78 5.25 6.30 11.97
CA ARG A 78 5.37 6.20 13.42
C ARG A 78 5.28 4.76 13.95
N ASP A 79 4.37 3.97 13.39
CA ASP A 79 4.09 2.60 13.81
C ASP A 79 4.72 1.55 12.88
N ALA A 80 5.76 1.92 12.10
CA ALA A 80 6.36 1.06 11.07
C ALA A 80 6.73 -0.33 11.58
N ALA A 81 7.47 -0.41 12.70
CA ALA A 81 7.89 -1.69 13.28
C ALA A 81 6.70 -2.58 13.70
N THR A 82 5.62 -1.98 14.20
CA THR A 82 4.40 -2.72 14.54
C THR A 82 3.72 -3.22 13.27
N ILE A 83 3.52 -2.36 12.28
CA ILE A 83 2.86 -2.68 11.01
C ILE A 83 3.60 -3.81 10.27
N GLN A 84 4.93 -3.73 10.20
CA GLN A 84 5.79 -4.75 9.59
C GLN A 84 5.67 -6.12 10.28
N GLY A 85 5.25 -6.15 11.55
CA GLY A 85 5.04 -7.38 12.33
C GLY A 85 3.59 -7.83 12.45
N LEU A 86 2.61 -7.12 11.87
CA LEU A 86 1.18 -7.45 12.02
C LEU A 86 0.78 -8.73 11.29
N CYS A 87 1.33 -8.95 10.10
CA CYS A 87 0.96 -10.07 9.22
C CYS A 87 2.20 -10.86 8.79
N ASN A 88 2.00 -12.14 8.46
CA ASN A 88 3.09 -13.03 8.01
C ASN A 88 3.51 -12.80 6.55
N ARG A 89 2.72 -12.01 5.82
CA ARG A 89 2.98 -11.60 4.43
C ARG A 89 2.81 -10.09 4.28
N ALA A 90 3.63 -9.50 3.43
CA ALA A 90 3.50 -8.11 3.01
C ALA A 90 3.72 -8.04 1.50
N TYR A 91 2.77 -7.44 0.80
CA TYR A 91 2.77 -7.22 -0.64
C TYR A 91 2.73 -5.71 -0.86
N LEU A 92 3.89 -5.13 -1.13
CA LEU A 92 4.09 -3.70 -1.21
C LEU A 92 4.24 -3.29 -2.67
N SER A 93 3.41 -2.34 -3.11
CA SER A 93 3.34 -1.98 -4.53
C SER A 93 4.67 -1.51 -5.11
N PHE A 94 5.46 -0.78 -4.33
CA PHE A 94 6.73 -0.23 -4.78
C PHE A 94 7.82 -1.30 -4.93
N GLU A 95 7.72 -2.41 -4.20
CA GLU A 95 8.66 -3.55 -4.32
C GLU A 95 8.29 -4.44 -5.50
N LEU A 96 6.99 -4.65 -5.72
CA LEU A 96 6.47 -5.56 -6.73
C LEU A 96 6.25 -4.90 -8.10
N GLY A 97 6.15 -3.57 -8.16
CA GLY A 97 5.79 -2.83 -9.36
C GLY A 97 4.33 -3.01 -9.81
N LEU A 98 3.51 -3.62 -8.95
CA LEU A 98 2.09 -3.91 -9.12
C LEU A 98 1.29 -3.03 -8.14
N VAL A 99 0.11 -2.56 -8.53
CA VAL A 99 -0.73 -1.68 -7.68
C VAL A 99 -2.18 -2.09 -7.78
N LYS A 100 -2.94 -1.82 -6.72
CA LYS A 100 -4.39 -1.90 -6.74
C LYS A 100 -4.90 -0.71 -7.58
N PRO A 101 -5.99 -0.88 -8.36
CA PRO A 101 -6.87 -2.05 -8.44
C PRO A 101 -6.50 -3.05 -9.55
N ASP A 102 -5.26 -3.04 -10.06
CA ASP A 102 -4.91 -3.89 -11.20
C ASP A 102 -4.99 -5.37 -10.83
N ARG A 103 -5.64 -6.15 -11.70
CA ARG A 103 -5.81 -7.60 -11.53
C ARG A 103 -4.50 -8.33 -11.24
N ASP A 104 -3.43 -7.96 -11.93
CA ASP A 104 -2.11 -8.61 -11.79
C ASP A 104 -1.58 -8.57 -10.36
N PHE A 105 -1.93 -7.54 -9.56
CA PHE A 105 -1.51 -7.48 -8.17
C PHE A 105 -2.22 -8.55 -7.33
N PHE A 106 -3.54 -8.68 -7.48
CA PHE A 106 -4.33 -9.69 -6.78
C PHE A 106 -3.94 -11.10 -7.22
N ASP A 107 -3.76 -11.32 -8.53
CA ASP A 107 -3.33 -12.61 -9.09
C ASP A 107 -1.95 -13.02 -8.54
N HIS A 108 -1.01 -12.05 -8.40
CA HIS A 108 0.29 -12.29 -7.77
C HIS A 108 0.15 -12.74 -6.30
N CYS A 109 -0.68 -12.06 -5.51
CA CYS A 109 -0.89 -12.40 -4.10
C CYS A 109 -1.53 -13.78 -3.92
N VAL A 110 -2.56 -14.09 -4.70
CA VAL A 110 -3.23 -15.41 -4.64
C VAL A 110 -2.24 -16.52 -5.02
N ALA A 111 -1.42 -16.30 -6.05
CA ALA A 111 -0.40 -17.26 -6.47
C ALA A 111 0.68 -17.48 -5.39
N ASP A 112 1.17 -16.41 -4.74
CA ASP A 112 2.16 -16.51 -3.65
C ASP A 112 1.59 -17.21 -2.40
N LEU A 113 0.31 -16.97 -2.09
CA LEU A 113 -0.40 -17.66 -1.01
C LEU A 113 -0.62 -19.15 -1.30
N GLY A 114 -0.59 -19.57 -2.57
CA GLY A 114 -0.87 -20.95 -2.98
C GLY A 114 -2.32 -21.37 -2.72
N LEU A 115 -3.24 -20.41 -2.70
CA LEU A 115 -4.68 -20.60 -2.46
C LEU A 115 -5.47 -20.37 -3.75
N SER A 116 -6.74 -20.76 -3.77
CA SER A 116 -7.67 -20.25 -4.78
C SER A 116 -8.24 -18.90 -4.34
N ALA A 117 -8.60 -18.04 -5.30
CA ALA A 117 -9.06 -16.68 -5.02
C ALA A 117 -10.32 -16.66 -4.12
N ASP A 118 -11.22 -17.63 -4.28
CA ASP A 118 -12.43 -17.79 -3.45
C ASP A 118 -12.15 -18.19 -1.98
N GLN A 119 -10.89 -18.45 -1.63
CA GLN A 119 -10.43 -18.69 -0.26
C GLN A 119 -9.78 -17.45 0.37
N VAL A 120 -9.69 -16.33 -0.35
CA VAL A 120 -8.99 -15.12 0.11
C VAL A 120 -9.99 -13.99 0.35
N LEU A 121 -10.14 -13.57 1.61
CA LEU A 121 -10.90 -12.37 1.95
C LEU A 121 -10.01 -11.13 1.80
N PHE A 122 -10.39 -10.21 0.92
CA PHE A 122 -9.75 -8.90 0.80
C PHE A 122 -10.56 -7.80 1.50
N ILE A 123 -9.88 -6.94 2.27
CA ILE A 123 -10.47 -5.82 3.00
C ILE A 123 -9.70 -4.55 2.67
N ASP A 124 -10.40 -3.54 2.18
CA ASP A 124 -9.85 -2.23 1.80
C ASP A 124 -10.91 -1.15 1.98
N ASP A 125 -10.51 0.07 2.32
CA ASP A 125 -11.41 1.21 2.51
C ASP A 125 -11.77 1.91 1.19
N ASN A 126 -11.02 1.65 0.11
CA ASN A 126 -11.28 2.23 -1.19
C ASN A 126 -12.09 1.27 -2.08
N GLN A 127 -13.32 1.67 -2.43
CA GLN A 127 -14.24 0.88 -3.25
C GLN A 127 -13.62 0.43 -4.58
N ILE A 128 -12.79 1.25 -5.22
CA ILE A 128 -12.15 0.89 -6.50
C ILE A 128 -11.23 -0.33 -6.34
N ASN A 129 -10.55 -0.45 -5.20
CA ASN A 129 -9.70 -1.61 -4.90
C ASN A 129 -10.55 -2.85 -4.64
N VAL A 130 -11.66 -2.71 -3.92
CA VAL A 130 -12.61 -3.79 -3.64
C VAL A 130 -13.21 -4.33 -4.95
N ASP A 131 -13.64 -3.44 -5.84
CA ASP A 131 -14.19 -3.81 -7.15
C ASP A 131 -13.15 -4.54 -8.02
N GLY A 132 -11.88 -4.09 -7.97
CA GLY A 132 -10.76 -4.75 -8.65
C GLY A 132 -10.48 -6.16 -8.13
N ALA A 133 -10.48 -6.33 -6.80
CA ALA A 133 -10.29 -7.63 -6.16
C ALA A 133 -11.44 -8.60 -6.51
N HIS A 134 -12.68 -8.12 -6.44
CA HIS A 134 -13.85 -8.90 -6.80
C HIS A 134 -13.83 -9.31 -8.28
N ALA A 135 -13.39 -8.43 -9.18
CA ALA A 135 -13.21 -8.75 -10.59
C ALA A 135 -12.08 -9.77 -10.85
N ALA A 136 -11.09 -9.85 -9.95
CA ALA A 136 -10.05 -10.87 -9.95
C ALA A 136 -10.51 -12.21 -9.34
N GLY A 137 -11.65 -12.24 -8.67
CA GLY A 137 -12.29 -13.44 -8.12
C GLY A 137 -12.06 -13.66 -6.62
N LEU A 138 -11.61 -12.63 -5.89
CA LEU A 138 -11.56 -12.60 -4.43
C LEU A 138 -12.93 -12.29 -3.82
#